data_AF-A0A661HTG8-F1
#
_entry.id   AF-A0A661HTG8-F1
#
_cell.length_a   1.000
_cell.length_b   1.000
_cell.length_c   1.000
_cell.angle_alpha   90.00
_cell.angle_beta   90.00
_cell.angle_gamma   90.00
#
_symmetry.space_group_name_H-M   'P 1'
#
loop_
_entity.id
_entity.type
_entity.pdbx_description
1 polymer ?
#
loop_
_entity_poly.entity_id
_entity_poly.type
_entity_poly.pdbx_seq_one_letter_code
_entity_poly.pdbx_strand_id
1 'polypeptide(L)'
;MQKVYDELTRAFRKNGGELSAKRYSDIVIRHTTLFEDHNTIFILLQASGYPISQSRDGSYRLETFFTPYREQRYCVIDIETNGSKPGTSQVIEIGAVMIKNGEIIDRLETFVECAFLPEYITKITGIEPSDLIDAPTRREALVSLREFMEDAIFVAHNVNFDYGFLNASFNRFGLGDIGNPKLCTIDLAKRTFESERYGLAYLNEFLGIKTATHHRAYSDALSAFRVMERGFEGLSAYVKTTDDLLMFSLSSKRERRIRKSAE
;
A
#
# COMPACT_ATOMS: atom_id res chain seq x y z
N MET A 1 9.30 1.28 -13.57
CA MET A 1 8.27 2.33 -13.53
C MET A 1 8.36 3.24 -12.31
N GLN A 2 8.93 2.79 -11.18
CA GLN A 2 8.97 3.58 -9.92
C GLN A 2 9.37 5.06 -10.04
N LYS A 3 10.42 5.38 -10.82
CA LYS A 3 10.85 6.79 -11.03
C LYS A 3 9.76 7.66 -11.67
N VAL A 4 8.96 7.08 -12.56
CA VAL A 4 7.83 7.75 -13.21
C VAL A 4 6.77 8.09 -12.19
N TYR A 5 6.39 7.14 -11.32
CA TYR A 5 5.43 7.38 -10.24
C TYR A 5 5.89 8.53 -9.34
N ASP A 6 7.15 8.54 -8.93
CA ASP A 6 7.70 9.55 -8.03
C ASP A 6 7.79 10.95 -8.69
N GLU A 7 8.18 11.01 -9.96
CA GLU A 7 8.22 12.28 -10.69
C GLU A 7 6.82 12.83 -11.00
N LEU A 8 5.89 11.99 -11.45
CA LEU A 8 4.50 12.38 -11.68
C LEU A 8 3.84 12.85 -10.38
N THR A 9 3.95 12.09 -9.30
CA THR A 9 3.33 12.45 -8.01
C THR A 9 3.84 13.80 -7.50
N ARG A 10 5.15 14.05 -7.61
CA ARG A 10 5.72 15.37 -7.26
C ARG A 10 5.22 16.47 -8.19
N ALA A 11 5.11 16.21 -9.49
CA ALA A 11 4.61 17.17 -10.45
C ALA A 11 3.13 17.50 -10.20
N PHE A 12 2.26 16.50 -10.00
CA PHE A 12 0.85 16.70 -9.67
C PHE A 12 0.70 17.55 -8.41
N ARG A 13 1.38 17.18 -7.31
CA ARG A 13 1.33 17.95 -6.04
C ARG A 13 1.74 19.41 -6.22
N LYS A 14 2.76 19.67 -7.05
CA LYS A 14 3.22 21.05 -7.34
C LYS A 14 2.21 21.86 -8.17
N ASN A 15 1.34 21.19 -8.92
CA ASN A 15 0.38 21.81 -9.83
C ASN A 15 -1.08 21.58 -9.39
N GLY A 16 -1.33 21.45 -8.07
CA GLY A 16 -2.68 21.36 -7.54
C GLY A 16 -3.44 20.09 -7.94
N GLY A 17 -2.72 18.98 -8.14
CA GLY A 17 -3.30 17.69 -8.51
C GLY A 17 -3.48 17.46 -10.01
N GLU A 18 -3.18 18.45 -10.86
CA GLU A 18 -3.42 18.37 -12.31
C GLU A 18 -2.17 18.64 -13.13
N LEU A 19 -2.08 18.05 -14.32
CA LEU A 19 -1.02 18.32 -15.30
C LEU A 19 -1.64 18.47 -16.69
N SER A 20 -1.12 19.43 -17.47
CA SER A 20 -1.46 19.51 -18.90
C SER A 20 -0.93 18.29 -19.65
N ALA A 21 -1.55 17.95 -20.78
CA ALA A 21 -1.12 16.83 -21.63
C ALA A 21 0.36 16.91 -22.00
N LYS A 22 0.83 18.12 -22.36
CA LYS A 22 2.24 18.38 -22.66
C LYS A 22 3.14 18.07 -21.46
N ARG A 23 2.80 18.56 -20.27
CA ARG A 23 3.63 18.38 -19.08
C ARG A 23 3.70 16.92 -18.63
N TYR A 24 2.58 16.20 -18.71
CA TYR A 24 2.55 14.76 -18.48
C TYR A 24 3.48 14.03 -19.46
N SER A 25 3.32 14.30 -20.77
CA SER A 25 4.12 13.71 -21.84
C SER A 25 5.63 13.94 -21.64
N ASP A 26 6.02 15.19 -21.35
CA ASP A 26 7.41 15.56 -21.04
C ASP A 26 7.99 14.80 -19.85
N ILE A 27 7.15 14.40 -18.88
CA ILE A 27 7.60 13.61 -17.73
C ILE A 27 7.77 12.15 -18.12
N VAL A 28 6.75 11.54 -18.73
CA VAL A 28 6.77 10.09 -18.99
C VAL A 28 7.82 9.71 -20.04
N ILE A 29 7.96 10.49 -21.13
CA ILE A 29 8.89 10.20 -22.23
C ILE A 29 10.36 10.17 -21.75
N ARG A 30 10.70 10.92 -20.69
CA ARG A 30 12.06 10.89 -20.11
C ARG A 30 12.45 9.53 -19.52
N HIS A 31 11.46 8.68 -19.26
CA HIS A 31 11.65 7.36 -18.66
C HIS A 31 11.19 6.22 -19.58
N THR A 32 10.75 6.51 -20.81
CA THR A 32 10.39 5.48 -21.79
C THR A 32 11.57 5.08 -22.67
N THR A 33 11.49 3.88 -23.24
CA THR A 33 12.34 3.48 -24.36
C THR A 33 11.69 3.90 -25.70
N LEU A 34 12.44 3.80 -26.81
CA LEU A 34 12.02 4.21 -28.17
C LEU A 34 10.67 3.67 -28.68
N PHE A 35 10.05 2.70 -27.98
CA PHE A 35 8.86 1.97 -28.43
C PHE A 35 7.58 2.26 -27.66
N GLU A 36 7.64 3.02 -26.55
CA GLU A 36 6.45 3.32 -25.73
C GLU A 36 6.05 4.79 -25.89
N ASP A 37 4.84 5.04 -26.40
CA ASP A 37 4.24 6.37 -26.39
C ASP A 37 3.62 6.71 -25.02
N HIS A 38 3.29 7.98 -24.82
CA HIS A 38 2.73 8.47 -23.56
C HIS A 38 1.35 7.88 -23.21
N ASN A 39 0.58 7.40 -24.19
CA ASN A 39 -0.72 6.76 -23.97
C ASN A 39 -0.53 5.33 -23.44
N THR A 40 0.46 4.61 -23.98
CA THR A 40 0.86 3.29 -23.49
C THR A 40 1.28 3.37 -22.03
N ILE A 41 2.10 4.38 -21.69
CA ILE A 41 2.50 4.62 -20.29
C ILE A 41 1.30 4.97 -19.41
N PHE A 42 0.33 5.72 -19.91
CA PHE A 42 -0.89 6.04 -19.15
C PHE A 42 -1.66 4.77 -18.78
N ILE A 43 -1.84 3.85 -19.73
CA ILE A 43 -2.51 2.57 -19.48
C ILE A 43 -1.70 1.72 -18.50
N LEU A 44 -0.37 1.66 -18.63
CA LEU A 44 0.49 0.93 -17.71
C LEU A 44 0.47 1.52 -16.29
N LEU A 45 0.39 2.85 -16.16
CA LEU A 45 0.20 3.52 -14.87
C LEU A 45 -1.10 3.05 -14.22
N GLN A 46 -2.22 3.12 -14.93
CA GLN A 46 -3.51 2.67 -14.40
C GLN A 46 -3.51 1.17 -14.05
N ALA A 47 -2.99 0.33 -14.93
CA ALA A 47 -2.89 -1.11 -14.70
C ALA A 47 -1.99 -1.47 -13.50
N SER A 48 -1.02 -0.61 -13.18
CA SER A 48 -0.18 -0.76 -11.98
C SER A 48 -0.84 -0.28 -10.69
N GLY A 49 -2.06 0.27 -10.75
CA GLY A 49 -2.78 0.84 -9.61
C GLY A 49 -2.37 2.28 -9.28
N TYR A 50 -1.66 2.98 -10.17
CA TYR A 50 -1.39 4.40 -10.00
C TYR A 50 -2.69 5.19 -10.24
N PRO A 51 -3.15 6.03 -9.28
CA PRO A 51 -4.49 6.63 -9.31
C PRO A 51 -4.51 7.88 -10.20
N ILE A 52 -4.26 7.69 -11.49
CA ILE A 52 -4.27 8.71 -12.51
C ILE A 52 -5.51 8.58 -13.41
N SER A 53 -6.11 9.71 -13.73
CA SER A 53 -7.17 9.80 -14.71
C SER A 53 -6.88 10.88 -15.75
N GLN A 54 -7.67 10.87 -16.82
CA GLN A 54 -7.65 11.91 -17.84
C GLN A 54 -9.00 12.64 -17.86
N SER A 55 -8.93 13.96 -17.81
CA SER A 55 -10.06 14.88 -17.96
C SER A 55 -10.51 14.98 -19.41
N ARG A 56 -11.74 15.49 -19.63
CA ARG A 56 -12.30 15.70 -20.97
C ARG A 56 -11.52 16.70 -21.82
N ASP A 57 -10.81 17.63 -21.20
CA ASP A 57 -9.95 18.61 -21.87
C ASP A 57 -8.55 18.07 -22.20
N GLY A 58 -8.29 16.79 -21.91
CA GLY A 58 -7.02 16.11 -22.13
C GLY A 58 -5.97 16.34 -21.04
N SER A 59 -6.28 17.10 -19.98
CA SER A 59 -5.44 17.18 -18.78
C SER A 59 -5.46 15.85 -18.00
N TYR A 60 -4.42 15.63 -17.19
CA TYR A 60 -4.31 14.47 -16.31
C TYR A 60 -4.50 14.90 -14.86
N ARG A 61 -5.05 14.01 -14.05
CA ARG A 61 -5.32 14.27 -12.63
C ARG A 61 -4.78 13.14 -11.76
N LEU A 62 -4.26 13.49 -10.59
CA LEU A 62 -3.98 12.54 -9.52
C LEU A 62 -5.20 12.47 -8.61
N GLU A 63 -5.95 11.37 -8.68
CA GLU A 63 -7.25 11.24 -8.01
C GLU A 63 -7.16 11.44 -6.50
N THR A 64 -6.08 10.98 -5.85
CA THR A 64 -5.89 11.15 -4.41
C THR A 64 -5.87 12.61 -3.96
N PHE A 65 -5.56 13.54 -4.85
CA PHE A 65 -5.57 14.97 -4.56
C PHE A 65 -6.99 15.55 -4.46
N PHE A 66 -7.98 14.86 -5.02
CA PHE A 66 -9.37 15.32 -5.07
C PHE A 66 -10.33 14.44 -4.27
N THR A 67 -9.94 13.20 -3.98
CA THR A 67 -10.73 12.27 -3.17
C THR A 67 -10.61 12.61 -1.69
N PRO A 68 -11.74 12.85 -0.98
CA PRO A 68 -11.74 12.94 0.47
C PRO A 68 -11.19 11.65 1.08
N TYR A 69 -10.30 11.73 2.07
CA TYR A 69 -9.66 10.52 2.63
C TYR A 69 -10.68 9.52 3.20
N ARG A 70 -11.85 9.99 3.65
CA ARG A 70 -12.91 9.10 4.16
C ARG A 70 -13.59 8.28 3.07
N GLU A 71 -13.62 8.79 1.84
CA GLU A 71 -14.30 8.16 0.70
C GLU A 71 -13.36 7.28 -0.13
N GLN A 72 -12.06 7.39 0.13
CA GLN A 72 -11.01 6.63 -0.53
C GLN A 72 -11.11 5.13 -0.25
N ARG A 73 -10.77 4.32 -1.27
CA ARG A 73 -10.53 2.89 -1.09
C ARG A 73 -9.14 2.63 -0.52
N TYR A 74 -9.08 1.81 0.52
CA TYR A 74 -7.85 1.34 1.13
C TYR A 74 -7.79 -0.18 1.07
N CYS A 75 -6.72 -0.72 0.52
CA CYS A 75 -6.44 -2.15 0.57
C CYS A 75 -5.41 -2.38 1.68
N VAL A 76 -5.88 -2.83 2.85
CA VAL A 76 -5.00 -3.16 3.98
C VAL A 76 -4.51 -4.57 3.80
N ILE A 77 -3.19 -4.74 3.72
CA ILE A 77 -2.52 -5.98 3.34
C ILE A 77 -1.53 -6.35 4.43
N ASP A 78 -1.41 -7.64 4.66
CA ASP A 78 -0.33 -8.28 5.39
C ASP A 78 0.07 -9.55 4.62
N ILE A 79 1.33 -9.97 4.75
CA ILE A 79 1.85 -11.17 4.11
C ILE A 79 2.66 -12.03 5.08
N GLU A 80 2.56 -13.34 4.91
CA GLU A 80 3.54 -14.26 5.48
C GLU A 80 4.53 -14.69 4.40
N THR A 81 5.77 -14.95 4.83
CA THR A 81 6.88 -15.27 3.92
C THR A 81 7.67 -16.47 4.42
N ASN A 82 8.30 -17.22 3.52
CA ASN A 82 9.19 -18.33 3.92
C ASN A 82 10.60 -17.87 4.35
N GLY A 83 10.78 -16.57 4.63
CA GLY A 83 12.03 -15.97 5.09
C GLY A 83 12.06 -14.46 4.89
N SER A 84 13.09 -13.79 5.40
CA SER A 84 13.07 -12.32 5.61
C SER A 84 13.56 -11.46 4.44
N LYS A 85 13.91 -12.03 3.28
CA LYS A 85 14.50 -11.27 2.16
C LYS A 85 13.73 -11.47 0.84
N PRO A 86 13.18 -10.40 0.21
CA PRO A 86 12.44 -10.49 -1.06
C PRO A 86 13.20 -11.14 -2.24
N GLY A 87 14.54 -11.11 -2.22
CA GLY A 87 15.36 -11.69 -3.29
C GLY A 87 15.47 -13.21 -3.24
N THR A 88 15.46 -13.78 -2.03
CA THR A 88 15.75 -15.20 -1.75
C THR A 88 14.59 -15.94 -1.09
N SER A 89 13.57 -15.22 -0.65
CA SER A 89 12.36 -15.74 -0.01
C SER A 89 11.14 -15.34 -0.84
N GLN A 90 10.00 -15.94 -0.54
CA GLN A 90 8.75 -15.72 -1.23
C GLN A 90 7.59 -15.57 -0.24
N VAL A 91 6.51 -14.96 -0.73
CA VAL A 91 5.20 -14.92 -0.06
C VAL A 91 4.62 -16.33 -0.01
N ILE A 92 4.02 -16.69 1.13
CA ILE A 92 3.33 -17.97 1.37
C ILE A 92 1.88 -17.80 1.82
N GLU A 93 1.50 -16.60 2.27
CA GLU A 93 0.12 -16.24 2.58
C GLU A 93 -0.08 -14.75 2.26
N ILE A 94 -1.25 -14.40 1.73
CA ILE A 94 -1.69 -13.02 1.52
C ILE A 94 -3.03 -12.85 2.22
N GLY A 95 -3.09 -11.87 3.11
CA GLY A 95 -4.32 -11.41 3.73
C GLY A 95 -4.56 -9.95 3.34
N ALA A 96 -5.73 -9.66 2.82
CA ALA A 96 -6.11 -8.29 2.47
C ALA A 96 -7.58 -8.01 2.79
N VAL A 97 -7.86 -6.77 3.18
CA VAL A 97 -9.21 -6.23 3.34
C VAL A 97 -9.35 -4.94 2.55
N MET A 98 -10.43 -4.84 1.78
CA MET A 98 -10.79 -3.63 1.06
C MET A 98 -11.72 -2.80 1.94
N ILE A 99 -11.34 -1.55 2.18
CA ILE A 99 -12.09 -0.59 2.97
C ILE A 99 -12.62 0.50 2.06
N LYS A 100 -13.89 0.89 2.23
CA LYS A 100 -14.47 2.09 1.61
C LYS A 100 -15.43 2.73 2.58
N ASN A 101 -15.41 4.06 2.69
CA ASN A 101 -16.27 4.80 3.62
C ASN A 101 -16.13 4.36 5.10
N GLY A 102 -14.95 3.85 5.47
CA GLY A 102 -14.68 3.32 6.82
C GLY A 102 -15.22 1.90 7.07
N GLU A 103 -15.83 1.26 6.08
CA GLU A 103 -16.38 -0.09 6.19
C GLU A 103 -15.56 -1.10 5.37
N ILE A 104 -15.45 -2.34 5.87
CA ILE A 104 -14.88 -3.45 5.09
C ILE A 104 -15.93 -3.84 4.03
N ILE A 105 -15.55 -3.72 2.77
CA ILE A 105 -16.43 -4.04 1.63
C ILE A 105 -16.05 -5.34 0.92
N ASP A 106 -14.80 -5.80 1.10
CA ASP A 106 -14.32 -7.06 0.52
C ASP A 106 -13.09 -7.60 1.27
N ARG A 107 -12.75 -8.87 1.02
CA ARG A 107 -11.57 -9.54 1.58
C ARG A 107 -10.93 -10.51 0.59
N LEU A 108 -9.61 -10.63 0.68
CA LEU A 108 -8.82 -11.66 0.01
C LEU A 108 -7.99 -12.39 1.07
N GLU A 109 -8.09 -13.71 1.10
CA GLU A 109 -7.29 -14.58 1.96
C GLU A 109 -6.87 -15.78 1.12
N THR A 110 -5.56 -15.95 0.92
CA THR A 110 -5.03 -17.04 0.12
C THR A 110 -3.67 -17.47 0.61
N PHE A 111 -3.46 -18.79 0.67
CA PHE A 111 -2.11 -19.35 0.68
C PHE A 111 -1.46 -19.19 -0.69
N VAL A 112 -0.15 -19.40 -0.74
CA VAL A 112 0.64 -19.37 -1.96
C VAL A 112 1.58 -20.58 -1.96
N GLU A 113 1.62 -21.31 -3.07
CA GLU A 113 2.42 -22.52 -3.19
C GLU A 113 3.88 -22.29 -2.75
N CYS A 114 4.45 -23.26 -2.04
CA CYS A 114 5.82 -23.18 -1.56
C CYS A 114 6.53 -24.52 -1.61
N ALA A 115 7.60 -24.59 -2.40
CA ALA A 115 8.40 -25.81 -2.54
C ALA A 115 9.18 -26.17 -1.26
N PHE A 116 9.51 -25.18 -0.43
CA PHE A 116 10.21 -25.40 0.84
C PHE A 116 9.80 -24.38 1.89
N LEU A 117 9.25 -24.89 3.00
CA LEU A 117 8.88 -24.12 4.18
C LEU A 117 9.84 -24.47 5.34
N PRO A 118 10.68 -23.53 5.80
CA PRO A 118 11.52 -23.78 6.96
C PRO A 118 10.70 -23.99 8.24
N GLU A 119 11.09 -24.95 9.09
CA GLU A 119 10.39 -25.28 10.33
C GLU A 119 10.20 -24.06 11.28
N TYR A 120 11.17 -23.14 11.30
CA TYR A 120 11.06 -21.93 12.12
C TYR A 120 9.95 -21.00 11.65
N ILE A 121 9.58 -21.00 10.36
CA ILE A 121 8.45 -20.22 9.83
C ILE A 121 7.13 -20.85 10.28
N THR A 122 7.00 -22.18 10.23
CA THR A 122 5.84 -22.89 10.77
C THR A 122 5.63 -22.58 12.25
N LYS A 123 6.69 -22.51 13.05
CA LYS A 123 6.61 -22.14 14.48
C LYS A 123 6.09 -20.71 14.72
N ILE A 124 6.32 -19.80 13.79
CA ILE A 124 5.90 -18.39 13.90
C ILE A 124 4.48 -18.20 13.39
N THR A 125 4.20 -18.75 12.21
CA THR A 125 2.97 -18.49 11.44
C THR A 125 1.87 -19.53 11.64
N GLY A 126 2.25 -20.71 12.14
CA GLY A 126 1.36 -21.88 12.19
C GLY A 126 1.07 -22.50 10.82
N ILE A 127 1.65 -21.99 9.73
CA ILE A 127 1.49 -22.53 8.39
C ILE A 127 2.31 -23.82 8.28
N GLU A 128 1.65 -24.91 7.92
CA GLU A 128 2.27 -26.21 7.70
C GLU A 128 2.49 -26.46 6.20
N PRO A 129 3.46 -27.31 5.80
CA PRO A 129 3.66 -27.64 4.39
C PRO A 129 2.39 -28.15 3.70
N SER A 130 1.51 -28.84 4.42
CA SER A 130 0.22 -29.34 3.91
C SER A 130 -0.75 -28.24 3.48
N ASP A 131 -0.67 -27.05 4.09
CA ASP A 131 -1.50 -25.90 3.71
C ASP A 131 -1.13 -25.36 2.32
N LEU A 132 0.05 -25.73 1.79
CA LEU A 132 0.67 -25.14 0.61
C LEU A 132 0.71 -26.08 -0.61
N ILE A 133 0.29 -27.35 -0.47
CA ILE A 133 0.42 -28.40 -1.51
C ILE A 133 -0.47 -28.12 -2.73
N ASP A 134 -1.66 -27.55 -2.51
CA ASP A 134 -2.63 -27.21 -3.57
C ASP A 134 -2.99 -25.71 -3.57
N ALA A 135 -2.18 -24.90 -2.88
CA ALA A 135 -2.36 -23.46 -2.86
C ALA A 135 -2.11 -22.86 -4.26
N PRO A 136 -2.74 -21.74 -4.62
CA PRO A 136 -2.50 -21.06 -5.88
C PRO A 136 -1.02 -20.83 -6.15
N THR A 137 -0.65 -20.86 -7.43
CA THR A 137 0.71 -20.51 -7.82
C THR A 137 1.01 -19.07 -7.42
N ARG A 138 2.30 -18.76 -7.25
CA ARG A 138 2.73 -17.39 -6.94
C ARG A 138 2.19 -16.37 -7.93
N ARG A 139 2.15 -16.72 -9.22
CA ARG A 139 1.63 -15.81 -10.25
C ARG A 139 0.13 -15.63 -10.12
N GLU A 140 -0.64 -16.69 -9.88
CA GLU A 140 -2.10 -16.61 -9.70
C GLU A 140 -2.47 -15.76 -8.47
N ALA A 141 -1.80 -16.00 -7.33
CA ALA A 141 -2.03 -15.21 -6.12
C ALA A 141 -1.72 -13.71 -6.32
N LEU A 142 -0.63 -13.38 -7.02
CA LEU A 142 -0.29 -11.99 -7.33
C LEU A 142 -1.26 -11.34 -8.33
N VAL A 143 -1.73 -12.09 -9.33
CA VAL A 143 -2.75 -11.59 -10.27
C VAL A 143 -4.05 -11.31 -9.52
N SER A 144 -4.50 -12.23 -8.66
CA SER A 144 -5.68 -12.04 -7.82
C SER A 144 -5.52 -10.81 -6.91
N LEU A 145 -4.35 -10.63 -6.29
CA LEU A 145 -4.08 -9.44 -5.48
C LEU A 145 -4.07 -8.15 -6.32
N ARG A 146 -3.53 -8.16 -7.54
CA ARG A 146 -3.55 -6.98 -8.44
C ARG A 146 -4.97 -6.56 -8.76
N GLU A 147 -5.80 -7.52 -9.13
CA GLU A 147 -7.21 -7.31 -9.44
C GLU A 147 -7.98 -6.82 -8.22
N PHE A 148 -7.70 -7.38 -7.04
CA PHE A 148 -8.31 -6.95 -5.78
C PHE A 148 -7.93 -5.52 -5.37
N MET A 149 -6.65 -5.13 -5.53
CA MET A 149 -6.16 -3.81 -5.11
C MET A 149 -6.69 -2.68 -6.00
N GLU A 150 -6.82 -2.91 -7.30
CA GLU A 150 -7.09 -1.85 -8.30
C GLU A 150 -6.21 -0.60 -8.06
N ASP A 151 -6.81 0.58 -7.92
CA ASP A 151 -6.16 1.86 -7.59
C ASP A 151 -6.25 2.22 -6.09
N ALA A 152 -6.67 1.29 -5.23
CA ALA A 152 -6.78 1.52 -3.79
C ALA A 152 -5.42 1.86 -3.17
N ILE A 153 -5.45 2.59 -2.06
CA ILE A 153 -4.23 2.89 -1.31
C ILE A 153 -3.72 1.59 -0.68
N PHE A 154 -2.46 1.25 -0.94
CA PHE A 154 -1.78 0.13 -0.32
C PHE A 154 -1.48 0.50 1.13
N VAL A 155 -2.09 -0.21 2.08
CA VAL A 155 -1.89 0.01 3.51
C VAL A 155 -1.28 -1.23 4.14
N ALA A 156 -0.25 -1.07 4.97
CA ALA A 156 0.28 -2.17 5.77
C ALA A 156 0.97 -1.66 7.05
N HIS A 157 1.15 -2.56 8.01
CA HIS A 157 1.84 -2.27 9.26
C HIS A 157 3.35 -2.52 9.09
N ASN A 158 4.14 -1.46 8.98
CA ASN A 158 5.52 -1.48 8.43
C ASN A 158 5.54 -1.69 6.90
N VAL A 159 4.79 -0.85 6.18
CA VAL A 159 4.48 -0.97 4.74
C VAL A 159 5.64 -1.28 3.80
N ASN A 160 6.88 -0.89 4.14
CA ASN A 160 8.04 -1.16 3.28
C ASN A 160 8.40 -2.64 3.21
N PHE A 161 8.04 -3.44 4.22
CA PHE A 161 8.25 -4.89 4.21
C PHE A 161 7.33 -5.54 3.17
N ASP A 162 6.02 -5.46 3.37
CA ASP A 162 4.99 -6.08 2.53
C ASP A 162 5.07 -5.58 1.09
N TYR A 163 5.13 -4.26 0.92
CA TYR A 163 5.27 -3.65 -0.40
C TYR A 163 6.57 -4.07 -1.08
N GLY A 164 7.68 -4.16 -0.34
CA GLY A 164 8.97 -4.58 -0.90
C GLY A 164 8.94 -6.02 -1.42
N PHE A 165 8.36 -6.92 -0.64
CA PHE A 165 8.16 -8.33 -1.03
C PHE A 165 7.23 -8.48 -2.23
N LEU A 166 6.07 -7.84 -2.17
CA LEU A 166 5.08 -7.91 -3.23
C LEU A 166 5.61 -7.26 -4.51
N ASN A 167 6.18 -6.06 -4.44
CA ASN A 167 6.73 -5.38 -5.63
C ASN A 167 7.85 -6.20 -6.29
N ALA A 168 8.75 -6.81 -5.51
CA ALA A 168 9.77 -7.70 -6.05
C ALA A 168 9.15 -8.94 -6.73
N SER A 169 8.06 -9.47 -6.16
CA SER A 169 7.34 -10.62 -6.70
C SER A 169 6.59 -10.26 -7.99
N PHE A 170 5.85 -9.14 -8.01
CA PHE A 170 5.19 -8.62 -9.21
C PHE A 170 6.19 -8.45 -10.37
N ASN A 171 7.34 -7.83 -10.11
CA ASN A 171 8.40 -7.70 -11.11
C ASN A 171 8.93 -9.06 -11.60
N ARG A 172 9.21 -10.00 -10.68
CA ARG A 172 9.72 -11.34 -11.03
C ARG A 172 8.78 -12.12 -11.94
N PHE A 173 7.46 -11.93 -11.80
CA PHE A 173 6.45 -12.62 -12.60
C PHE A 173 5.93 -11.80 -13.79
N GLY A 174 6.58 -10.67 -14.12
CA GLY A 174 6.24 -9.85 -15.29
C GLY A 174 4.92 -9.09 -15.17
N LEU A 175 4.51 -8.76 -13.95
CA LEU A 175 3.25 -8.08 -13.63
C LEU A 175 3.42 -6.56 -13.35
N GLY A 176 4.59 -6.01 -13.69
CA GLY A 176 4.94 -4.60 -13.50
C GLY A 176 5.23 -4.22 -12.04
N ASP A 177 5.63 -2.97 -11.81
CA ASP A 177 5.73 -2.42 -10.46
C ASP A 177 4.33 -2.22 -9.85
N ILE A 178 4.24 -2.12 -8.53
CA ILE A 178 3.08 -1.57 -7.84
C ILE A 178 3.14 -0.05 -7.97
N GLY A 179 2.06 0.55 -8.48
CA GLY A 179 1.86 2.00 -8.60
C GLY A 179 0.93 2.57 -7.52
N ASN A 180 0.29 1.71 -6.73
CA ASN A 180 -0.58 2.10 -5.61
C ASN A 180 0.19 2.95 -4.60
N PRO A 181 -0.33 4.13 -4.20
CA PRO A 181 0.28 4.92 -3.13
C PRO A 181 0.27 4.15 -1.82
N LYS A 182 1.31 4.37 -1.00
CA LYS A 182 1.53 3.63 0.25
C LYS A 182 1.13 4.44 1.48
N LEU A 183 0.45 3.80 2.42
CA LEU A 183 0.21 4.31 3.76
C LEU A 183 0.75 3.31 4.82
N CYS A 184 1.63 3.79 5.68
CA CYS A 184 2.15 2.99 6.79
C CYS A 184 1.36 3.27 8.08
N THR A 185 0.76 2.24 8.68
CA THR A 185 -0.03 2.43 9.91
C THR A 185 0.84 2.82 11.11
N ILE A 186 2.12 2.43 11.13
CA ILE A 186 3.10 2.87 12.14
C ILE A 186 3.34 4.38 12.05
N ASP A 187 3.57 4.89 10.85
CA ASP A 187 3.87 6.31 10.64
C ASP A 187 2.64 7.17 10.95
N LEU A 188 1.45 6.71 10.51
CA LEU A 188 0.18 7.31 10.89
C LEU A 188 -0.03 7.31 12.41
N ALA A 189 0.17 6.18 13.08
CA ALA A 189 0.00 6.05 14.53
C ALA A 189 0.92 7.02 15.29
N LYS A 190 2.21 7.05 14.96
CA LYS A 190 3.20 7.97 15.58
C LYS A 190 2.83 9.44 15.45
N ARG A 191 2.00 9.79 14.47
CA ARG A 191 1.54 11.14 14.19
C ARG A 191 0.25 11.52 14.89
N THR A 192 -0.55 10.55 15.29
CA THR A 192 -1.97 10.73 15.64
C THR A 192 -2.26 10.38 17.09
N PHE A 193 -1.50 9.47 17.70
CA PHE A 193 -1.61 9.15 19.12
C PHE A 193 -0.27 8.76 19.74
N GLU A 194 -0.18 8.82 21.07
CA GLU A 194 1.00 8.39 21.82
C GLU A 194 0.88 6.92 22.22
N SER A 195 1.97 6.18 22.08
CA SER A 195 2.14 4.79 22.49
C SER A 195 3.61 4.57 22.83
N GLU A 196 3.87 3.66 23.77
CA GLU A 196 5.24 3.27 24.15
C GLU A 196 5.94 2.56 22.97
N ARG A 197 5.21 1.67 22.30
CA ARG A 197 5.68 0.90 21.15
C ARG A 197 4.62 0.91 20.05
N TYR A 198 5.07 0.76 18.81
CA TYR A 198 4.19 0.83 17.64
C TYR A 198 4.19 -0.46 16.82
N GLY A 199 4.72 -1.57 17.36
CA GLY A 199 4.58 -2.88 16.72
C GLY A 199 3.15 -3.40 16.87
N LEU A 200 2.68 -4.18 15.89
CA LEU A 200 1.28 -4.60 15.78
C LEU A 200 0.79 -5.34 17.03
N ALA A 201 1.56 -6.31 17.53
CA ALA A 201 1.24 -7.05 18.77
C ALA A 201 0.97 -6.12 19.96
N TYR A 202 1.86 -5.14 20.18
CA TYR A 202 1.72 -4.18 21.27
C TYR A 202 0.52 -3.25 21.06
N LEU A 203 0.32 -2.77 19.83
CA LEU A 203 -0.82 -1.91 19.53
C LEU A 203 -2.16 -2.65 19.64
N ASN A 204 -2.19 -3.94 19.34
CA ASN A 204 -3.39 -4.76 19.52
C ASN A 204 -3.80 -4.81 20.99
N GLU A 205 -2.85 -5.08 21.89
CA GLU A 205 -3.10 -5.05 23.33
C GLU A 205 -3.48 -3.64 23.80
N PHE A 206 -2.69 -2.63 23.42
CA PHE A 206 -2.88 -1.23 23.83
C PHE A 206 -4.25 -0.66 23.41
N LEU A 207 -4.73 -1.02 22.22
CA LEU A 207 -6.01 -0.57 21.68
C LEU A 207 -7.17 -1.52 22.01
N GLY A 208 -6.92 -2.63 22.70
CA GLY A 208 -7.94 -3.64 22.99
C GLY A 208 -8.51 -4.32 21.73
N ILE A 209 -7.71 -4.40 20.65
CA ILE A 209 -8.09 -5.05 19.40
C ILE A 209 -8.07 -6.56 19.63
N LYS A 210 -9.24 -7.19 19.48
CA LYS A 210 -9.39 -8.64 19.56
C LYS A 210 -9.43 -9.23 18.16
N THR A 211 -8.33 -9.86 17.75
CA THR A 211 -8.29 -10.70 16.54
C THR A 211 -8.07 -12.16 16.94
N ALA A 212 -8.51 -13.08 16.08
CA ALA A 212 -8.61 -14.51 16.42
C ALA A 212 -7.24 -15.19 16.55
N THR A 213 -6.29 -14.83 15.69
CA THR A 213 -4.99 -15.52 15.58
C THR A 213 -3.91 -14.52 15.15
N HIS A 214 -2.88 -14.33 15.97
CA HIS A 214 -1.70 -13.54 15.59
C HIS A 214 -0.83 -14.35 14.60
N HIS A 215 -0.15 -13.70 13.64
CA HIS A 215 0.65 -14.35 12.58
C HIS A 215 -0.17 -15.14 11.57
N ARG A 216 -1.35 -14.62 11.26
CA ARG A 216 -2.13 -15.03 10.10
C ARG A 216 -2.42 -13.78 9.30
N ALA A 217 -2.04 -13.79 8.04
CA ALA A 217 -1.99 -12.57 7.23
C ALA A 217 -3.34 -11.82 7.24
N TYR A 218 -4.47 -12.51 7.11
CA TYR A 218 -5.78 -11.85 7.14
C TYR A 218 -6.11 -11.20 8.49
N SER A 219 -5.75 -11.87 9.59
CA SER A 219 -5.96 -11.38 10.96
C SER A 219 -5.09 -10.16 11.27
N ASP A 220 -3.86 -10.15 10.77
CA ASP A 220 -2.92 -9.04 10.95
C ASP A 220 -3.28 -7.84 10.04
N ALA A 221 -3.81 -8.08 8.83
CA ALA A 221 -4.42 -7.05 8.00
C ALA A 221 -5.63 -6.37 8.69
N LEU A 222 -6.52 -7.15 9.33
CA LEU A 222 -7.62 -6.59 10.14
C LEU A 222 -7.10 -5.78 11.33
N SER A 223 -6.07 -6.26 12.01
CA SER A 223 -5.42 -5.54 13.10
C SER A 223 -4.84 -4.20 12.62
N ALA A 224 -4.13 -4.21 11.49
CA ALA A 224 -3.58 -3.01 10.87
C ALA A 224 -4.69 -2.02 10.46
N PHE A 225 -5.83 -2.51 9.97
CA PHE A 225 -7.01 -1.67 9.70
C PHE A 225 -7.51 -0.97 10.97
N ARG A 226 -7.63 -1.67 12.11
CA ARG A 226 -8.04 -1.05 13.37
C ARG A 226 -7.05 -0.01 13.88
N VAL A 227 -5.75 -0.23 13.70
CA VAL A 227 -4.72 0.78 13.98
C VAL A 227 -4.89 2.01 13.07
N MET A 228 -5.19 1.82 11.79
CA MET A 228 -5.47 2.90 10.85
C MET A 228 -6.71 3.70 11.25
N GLU A 229 -7.80 3.01 11.60
CA GLU A 229 -9.06 3.60 12.06
C GLU A 229 -8.83 4.49 13.28
N ARG A 230 -8.11 3.97 14.29
CA ARG A 230 -7.68 4.77 15.45
C ARG A 230 -6.82 5.97 15.05
N GLY A 231 -5.94 5.80 14.07
CA GLY A 231 -5.12 6.89 13.54
C GLY A 231 -5.95 8.01 12.91
N PHE A 232 -7.05 7.69 12.24
CA PHE A 232 -7.93 8.68 11.61
C PHE A 232 -8.58 9.63 12.61
N GLU A 233 -8.82 9.19 13.85
CA GLU A 233 -9.35 10.04 14.93
C GLU A 233 -8.37 11.14 15.36
N GLY A 234 -7.06 10.91 15.21
CA GLY A 234 -6.01 11.84 15.61
C GLY A 234 -5.49 12.72 14.46
N LEU A 235 -6.18 12.75 13.32
CA LEU A 235 -5.79 13.57 12.18
C LEU A 235 -5.94 15.06 12.47
N SER A 236 -5.06 15.86 11.88
CA SER A 236 -5.18 17.32 11.95
C SER A 236 -6.30 17.81 11.04
N ALA A 237 -6.96 18.91 11.42
CA ALA A 237 -8.06 19.49 10.66
C ALA A 237 -7.72 19.89 9.21
N TYR A 238 -6.43 20.04 8.87
CA TYR A 238 -6.02 20.34 7.49
C TYR A 238 -6.08 19.11 6.56
N VAL A 239 -6.11 17.89 7.11
CA VAL A 239 -6.15 16.65 6.32
C VAL A 239 -7.57 16.48 5.78
N LYS A 240 -7.76 16.76 4.49
CA LYS A 240 -9.08 16.66 3.83
C LYS A 240 -9.09 15.61 2.74
N THR A 241 -8.02 15.55 1.95
CA THR A 241 -7.88 14.66 0.81
C THR A 241 -7.02 13.45 1.17
N THR A 242 -7.07 12.40 0.34
CA THR A 242 -6.17 11.26 0.46
C THR A 242 -4.71 11.69 0.33
N ASP A 243 -4.40 12.62 -0.57
CA ASP A 243 -3.03 13.11 -0.73
C ASP A 243 -2.54 13.86 0.51
N ASP A 244 -3.41 14.65 1.18
CA ASP A 244 -3.10 15.27 2.47
C ASP A 244 -2.76 14.21 3.52
N LEU A 245 -3.51 13.11 3.58
CA LEU A 245 -3.28 12.00 4.51
C LEU A 245 -1.92 11.33 4.25
N LEU A 246 -1.63 11.02 2.99
CA LEU A 246 -0.36 10.40 2.60
C LEU A 246 0.82 11.30 2.99
N MET A 247 0.74 12.59 2.68
CA MET A 247 1.75 13.58 3.06
C MET A 247 1.86 13.77 4.58
N PHE A 248 0.72 13.81 5.27
CA PHE A 248 0.67 13.89 6.72
C PHE A 248 1.41 12.70 7.33
N SER A 249 1.17 11.47 6.89
CA SER A 249 1.79 10.27 7.46
C SER A 249 3.33 10.27 7.34
N LEU A 250 3.87 10.78 6.22
CA LEU A 250 5.31 10.80 5.95
C LEU A 250 6.05 11.96 6.62
N SER A 251 5.36 13.06 6.94
CA SER A 251 5.99 14.21 7.60
C SER A 251 6.49 13.85 9.01
N SER A 252 7.80 13.97 9.23
CA SER A 252 8.41 13.59 10.51
C SER A 252 7.87 14.41 11.69
N LYS A 253 7.96 13.87 12.93
CA LYS A 253 7.75 14.63 14.18
C LYS A 253 8.61 15.91 14.25
N ARG A 254 9.68 16.04 13.44
CA ARG A 254 10.63 17.15 13.44
C ARG A 254 10.02 18.47 12.95
N GLU A 255 9.09 18.44 11.98
CA GLU A 255 8.40 19.64 11.49
C GLU A 255 7.46 20.25 12.55
N ARG A 256 6.87 19.40 13.42
CA ARG A 256 6.03 19.84 14.55
C ARG A 256 6.82 20.64 15.59
N ARG A 257 8.10 20.30 15.84
CA ARG A 257 8.95 21.08 16.76
C ARG A 257 9.30 22.45 16.18
N ILE A 258 9.57 22.53 14.88
CA ILE A 258 9.94 23.78 14.21
C ILE A 258 8.75 24.76 14.15
N ARG A 259 7.53 24.25 13.91
CA ARG A 259 6.32 25.11 13.93
C ARG A 259 5.91 25.55 15.34
N LYS A 260 6.02 24.68 16.36
CA LYS A 260 5.78 25.06 17.76
C LYS A 260 6.83 26.01 18.36
N SER A 261 8.01 26.13 17.75
CA SER A 261 9.03 27.13 18.14
C SER A 261 8.95 28.43 17.35
N ALA A 262 8.01 28.52 16.39
CA ALA A 262 7.77 29.69 15.55
C ALA A 262 6.39 30.34 15.82
N GLU A 263 5.63 29.81 16.78
CA GLU A 263 4.46 30.40 17.44
C GLU A 263 4.84 30.82 18.86
#